data_AF-A0A1X1Q8Z3-F1
#
_entry.id   AF-A0A1X1Q8Z3-F1
#
_cell.length_a   1.000
_cell.length_b   1.000
_cell.length_c   1.000
_cell.angle_alpha   90.00
_cell.angle_beta   90.00
_cell.angle_gamma   90.00
#
_symmetry.space_group_name_H-M   'P 1'
#
loop_
_entity.id
_entity.type
_entity.pdbx_description
1 polymer ?
#
loop_
_entity_poly.entity_id
_entity_poly.type
_entity_poly.pdbx_seq_one_letter_code
_entity_poly.pdbx_strand_id
1 'polypeptide(L)'
;MQIVYGLDINNIKYLVLDYNESLMNGRTVQKLAAFRNGIGADKVVFMDMVNDTVIAIYNAEGHNVVPDMDDFKAAKAISAGSFDREYHVTDYYLSTIVVEKPMIKTAC
;
A
#
# COMPACT_ATOMS: atom_id res chain seq x y z
N MET A 1 6.30 6.20 11.04
CA MET A 1 5.19 6.95 10.43
C MET A 1 5.28 6.74 8.94
N GLN A 2 4.37 5.97 8.36
CA GLN A 2 4.30 5.78 6.91
C GLN A 2 3.09 6.51 6.34
N ILE A 3 3.31 7.18 5.22
CA ILE A 3 2.27 7.91 4.51
C ILE A 3 1.83 7.04 3.34
N VAL A 4 0.52 6.87 3.22
CA VAL A 4 -0.12 6.02 2.23
C VAL A 4 -1.01 6.89 1.38
N TYR A 5 -0.88 6.81 0.06
CA TYR A 5 -1.64 7.67 -0.83
C TYR A 5 -2.60 6.83 -1.68
N GLY A 6 -3.82 7.33 -1.89
CA GLY A 6 -4.87 6.60 -2.62
C GLY A 6 -5.63 7.50 -3.61
N LEU A 7 -6.09 6.90 -4.71
CA LEU A 7 -6.85 7.57 -5.78
C LEU A 7 -8.20 6.86 -5.98
N ASP A 8 -9.29 7.64 -5.92
CA ASP A 8 -10.70 7.31 -6.19
C ASP A 8 -11.60 6.87 -5.01
N ILE A 9 -12.86 7.34 -5.00
CA ILE A 9 -13.77 7.41 -3.84
C ILE A 9 -14.42 6.04 -3.50
N ASN A 10 -14.39 5.08 -4.43
CA ASN A 10 -15.02 3.77 -4.27
C ASN A 10 -14.09 2.56 -4.49
N ASN A 11 -12.91 2.75 -5.10
CA ASN A 11 -11.98 1.68 -5.42
C ASN A 11 -10.56 2.25 -5.61
N ILE A 12 -9.66 2.07 -4.65
CA ILE A 12 -8.30 2.65 -4.74
C ILE A 12 -7.52 1.89 -5.81
N LYS A 13 -7.19 2.53 -6.93
CA LYS A 13 -6.46 1.83 -7.98
C LYS A 13 -4.98 1.61 -7.62
N TYR A 14 -4.38 2.59 -6.95
CA TYR A 14 -2.96 2.60 -6.59
C TYR A 14 -2.78 2.99 -5.13
N LEU A 15 -2.02 2.16 -4.42
CA LEU A 15 -1.55 2.41 -3.07
C LEU A 15 -0.03 2.66 -3.12
N VAL A 16 0.42 3.89 -2.94
CA VAL A 16 1.86 4.18 -2.94
C VAL A 16 2.38 4.27 -1.52
N LEU A 17 3.45 3.53 -1.24
CA LEU A 17 4.10 3.40 0.05
C LEU A 17 5.57 3.80 -0.09
N ASP A 18 6.08 4.50 0.92
CA ASP A 18 7.53 4.68 1.07
C ASP A 18 8.19 3.32 1.32
N TYR A 19 9.36 3.14 0.71
CA TYR A 19 10.08 1.88 0.69
C TYR A 19 10.40 1.39 2.11
N ASN A 20 9.98 0.16 2.40
CA ASN A 20 10.30 -0.52 3.63
C ASN A 20 10.35 -2.04 3.37
N GLU A 21 11.53 -2.63 3.50
CA GLU A 21 11.77 -4.06 3.25
C GLU A 21 10.84 -4.98 4.04
N SER A 22 10.48 -4.60 5.27
CA SER A 22 9.60 -5.41 6.11
C SER A 22 8.18 -5.58 5.56
N LEU A 23 7.76 -4.67 4.67
CA LEU A 23 6.43 -4.67 4.05
C LEU A 23 6.44 -5.28 2.64
N MET A 24 7.61 -5.41 2.02
CA MET A 24 7.79 -5.95 0.67
C MET A 24 7.75 -7.48 0.63
N ASN A 25 6.66 -8.07 1.14
CA ASN A 25 6.35 -9.48 0.92
C ASN A 25 4.90 -9.63 0.45
N GLY A 26 4.67 -10.64 -0.39
CA GLY A 26 3.37 -10.83 -1.04
C GLY A 26 2.20 -11.02 -0.06
N ARG A 27 2.40 -11.70 1.07
CA ARG A 27 1.33 -11.93 2.07
C ARG A 27 0.92 -10.62 2.76
N THR A 28 1.89 -9.78 3.13
CA THR A 28 1.63 -8.46 3.72
C THR A 28 0.92 -7.56 2.72
N VAL A 29 1.41 -7.51 1.47
CA VAL A 29 0.78 -6.73 0.40
C VAL A 29 -0.65 -7.19 0.16
N GLN A 30 -0.90 -8.49 0.03
CA GLN A 30 -2.25 -9.01 -0.19
C GLN A 30 -3.23 -8.57 0.90
N LYS A 31 -2.80 -8.58 2.18
CA LYS A 31 -3.63 -8.10 3.28
C LYS A 31 -3.84 -6.59 3.24
N LEU A 32 -2.81 -5.80 2.90
CA LEU A 32 -2.91 -4.35 2.71
C LEU A 32 -3.89 -3.99 1.59
N ALA A 33 -3.81 -4.72 0.48
CA ALA A 33 -4.63 -4.51 -0.70
C ALA A 33 -6.08 -5.00 -0.53
N ALA A 34 -6.37 -5.85 0.47
CA ALA A 34 -7.70 -6.42 0.67
C ALA A 34 -8.76 -5.37 1.01
N PHE A 35 -9.87 -5.37 0.28
CA PHE A 35 -10.97 -4.40 0.45
C PHE A 35 -11.63 -4.41 1.84
N ARG A 36 -11.79 -5.59 2.47
CA ARG A 36 -12.54 -5.71 3.73
C ARG A 36 -11.70 -5.52 4.99
N ASN A 37 -10.43 -5.93 4.95
CA ASN A 37 -9.56 -6.02 6.12
C ASN A 37 -8.27 -5.19 5.97
N GLY A 38 -8.13 -4.48 4.85
CA GLY A 38 -6.99 -3.63 4.53
C GLY A 38 -7.48 -2.26 4.04
N ILE A 39 -6.68 -1.66 3.16
CA ILE A 39 -6.94 -0.33 2.58
C ILE A 39 -7.79 -0.44 1.31
N GLY A 40 -7.75 -1.60 0.64
CA GLY A 40 -8.57 -1.88 -0.53
C GLY A 40 -8.02 -1.27 -1.81
N ALA A 41 -6.96 -1.88 -2.38
CA ALA A 41 -6.29 -1.37 -3.56
C ALA A 41 -6.01 -2.44 -4.63
N ASP A 42 -6.05 -2.05 -5.91
CA ASP A 42 -5.76 -2.97 -7.03
C ASP A 42 -4.25 -3.25 -7.16
N LYS A 43 -3.43 -2.22 -6.95
CA LYS A 43 -1.96 -2.29 -6.98
C LYS A 43 -1.34 -1.56 -5.79
N VAL A 44 -0.27 -2.13 -5.26
CA VAL A 44 0.58 -1.53 -4.22
C VAL A 44 1.95 -1.24 -4.82
N VAL A 45 2.39 0.00 -4.72
CA VAL A 45 3.64 0.50 -5.27
C VAL A 45 4.56 0.90 -4.12
N PHE A 46 5.75 0.32 -4.08
CA PHE A 46 6.80 0.74 -3.17
C PHE A 46 7.73 1.71 -3.91
N MET A 47 7.85 2.93 -3.38
CA MET A 47 8.73 3.96 -3.92
C MET A 47 9.77 4.37 -2.88
N ASP A 48 10.99 4.58 -3.33
CA ASP A 48 11.93 5.45 -2.62
C ASP A 48 11.50 6.89 -2.88
N MET A 49 10.85 7.49 -1.87
CA MET A 49 10.33 8.86 -1.96
C MET A 49 11.44 9.91 -2.01
N VAL A 50 12.65 9.60 -1.53
CA VAL A 50 13.80 10.51 -1.55
C VAL A 50 14.37 10.61 -2.97
N ASN A 51 14.48 9.47 -3.64
CA ASN A 51 15.02 9.39 -5.00
C ASN A 51 13.93 9.37 -6.10
N ASP A 52 12.65 9.56 -5.72
CA ASP A 52 11.47 9.49 -6.59
C ASP A 52 11.50 8.29 -7.56
N THR A 53 11.83 7.12 -7.01
CA THR A 53 12.10 5.90 -7.76
C THR A 53 11.17 4.77 -7.32
N VAL A 54 10.48 4.14 -8.26
CA VAL A 54 9.68 2.93 -7.99
C VAL A 54 10.61 1.74 -7.80
N ILE A 55 10.50 1.08 -6.66
CA ILE A 55 11.31 -0.09 -6.28
C ILE A 55 10.60 -1.39 -6.67
N ALA A 56 9.30 -1.48 -6.40
CA ALA A 56 8.51 -2.68 -6.71
C ALA A 56 7.02 -2.34 -6.83
N ILE A 57 6.30 -3.16 -7.60
CA ILE A 57 4.84 -3.10 -7.70
C ILE A 57 4.29 -4.49 -7.45
N TYR A 58 3.23 -4.55 -6.65
CA TYR A 58 2.50 -5.77 -6.40
C TYR A 58 1.03 -5.59 -6.79
N ASN A 59 0.40 -6.65 -7.29
CA ASN A 59 -1.05 -6.68 -7.46
C ASN A 59 -1.75 -6.95 -6.12
N ALA A 60 -3.08 -6.85 -6.10
CA ALA A 60 -3.90 -7.14 -4.92
C ALA A 60 -3.75 -8.57 -4.36
N GLU A 61 -3.27 -9.51 -5.16
CA GLU A 61 -3.02 -10.89 -4.73
C GLU A 61 -1.66 -11.04 -4.02
N GLY A 62 -0.81 -10.02 -4.05
CA GLY A 62 0.53 -10.07 -3.47
C GLY A 62 1.61 -10.56 -4.43
N HIS A 63 1.35 -10.65 -5.72
CA HIS A 63 2.33 -11.02 -6.73
C HIS A 63 3.08 -9.77 -7.21
N ASN A 64 4.41 -9.86 -7.26
CA ASN A 64 5.23 -8.82 -7.87
C ASN A 64 4.95 -8.80 -9.38
N VAL A 65 4.67 -7.63 -9.93
CA VAL A 65 4.31 -7.42 -11.33
C VAL A 65 5.31 -6.52 -12.01
N VAL A 66 5.54 -6.77 -13.29
CA VAL A 66 6.37 -5.88 -14.11
C VAL A 66 5.61 -4.56 -14.26
N PRO A 67 6.21 -3.43 -13.83
CA PRO A 67 5.56 -2.13 -13.92
C PRO A 67 5.42 -1.70 -15.37
N ASP A 68 4.24 -1.18 -15.73
CA ASP A 68 4.01 -0.53 -17.02
C ASP A 68 4.19 1.00 -16.92
N MET A 69 4.17 1.68 -18.06
CA MET A 69 4.38 3.13 -18.12
C MET A 69 3.30 3.93 -17.38
N ASP A 70 2.09 3.41 -17.26
CA ASP A 70 1.00 4.08 -16.55
C ASP A 70 1.16 3.94 -15.04
N ASP A 71 1.69 2.81 -14.57
CA ASP A 71 2.04 2.60 -13.16
C ASP A 71 3.10 3.60 -12.69
N PHE A 72 4.15 3.86 -13.49
CA PHE A 72 5.16 4.87 -13.16
C PHE A 72 4.57 6.29 -13.11
N LYS A 73 3.67 6.63 -14.05
CA LYS A 73 3.00 7.94 -14.07
C LYS A 73 2.11 8.12 -12.85
N ALA A 74 1.32 7.10 -12.50
CA ALA A 74 0.46 7.12 -11.34
C ALA A 74 1.29 7.27 -10.06
N ALA A 75 2.36 6.48 -9.92
CA ALA A 75 3.24 6.51 -8.76
C ALA A 75 3.92 7.88 -8.57
N LYS A 76 4.50 8.46 -9.63
CA LYS A 76 5.13 9.80 -9.60
C LYS A 76 4.13 10.93 -9.39
N ALA A 77 2.95 10.81 -9.98
CA ALA A 77 1.90 11.76 -9.69
C ALA A 77 1.67 11.69 -8.17
N ILE A 78 1.46 10.49 -7.62
CA ILE A 78 1.20 10.17 -6.21
C ILE A 78 2.22 10.75 -5.24
N SER A 79 3.51 10.51 -5.48
CA SER A 79 4.60 11.05 -4.67
C SER A 79 4.66 12.59 -4.68
N ALA A 80 4.22 13.24 -5.76
CA ALA A 80 4.23 14.69 -5.90
C ALA A 80 3.06 15.42 -5.18
N GLY A 81 2.25 14.71 -4.39
CA GLY A 81 1.20 15.32 -3.56
C GLY A 81 -0.01 15.87 -4.33
N SER A 82 -0.17 15.48 -5.60
CA SER A 82 -1.27 15.88 -6.49
C SER A 82 -2.58 15.09 -6.31
N PHE A 83 -2.96 14.63 -5.10
CA PHE A 83 -4.12 13.75 -4.85
C PHE A 83 -5.11 14.33 -3.85
N ASP A 84 -6.36 13.94 -4.05
CA ASP A 84 -7.47 14.31 -3.17
C ASP A 84 -7.36 13.73 -1.75
N ARG A 85 -6.60 12.65 -1.51
CA ARG A 85 -6.48 12.02 -0.18
C ARG A 85 -5.10 11.40 0.11
N GLU A 86 -4.54 11.87 1.22
CA GLU A 86 -3.40 11.29 1.91
C GLU A 86 -3.90 10.48 3.12
N TYR A 87 -3.65 9.17 3.14
CA TYR A 87 -3.95 8.29 4.24
C TYR A 87 -2.71 8.14 5.12
N HIS A 88 -2.75 8.73 6.31
CA HIS A 88 -1.70 8.56 7.29
C HIS A 88 -1.92 7.24 8.01
N VAL A 89 -1.17 6.21 7.63
CA VAL A 89 -1.29 4.89 8.25
C VAL A 89 -0.20 4.77 9.31
N THR A 90 -0.63 4.63 10.56
CA THR A 90 0.29 4.49 11.68
C THR A 90 1.04 3.17 11.60
N ASP A 91 2.28 3.16 12.11
CA ASP A 91 3.09 1.93 12.20
C ASP A 91 2.35 0.82 12.97
N TYR A 92 1.43 1.19 13.87
CA TYR A 92 0.54 0.28 14.57
C TYR A 92 -0.42 -0.46 13.62
N TYR A 93 -1.11 0.23 12.72
CA TYR A 93 -2.03 -0.41 11.77
C TYR A 93 -1.27 -1.36 10.83
N LEU A 94 -0.11 -0.95 10.34
CA LEU A 94 0.77 -1.80 9.54
C LEU A 94 1.23 -3.03 10.33
N SER A 95 1.58 -2.86 11.61
CA SER A 95 1.92 -3.98 12.49
C SER A 95 0.77 -4.96 12.70
N THR A 96 -0.50 -4.52 12.69
CA THR A 96 -1.65 -5.43 12.78
C THR A 96 -1.89 -6.24 11.51
N ILE A 97 -1.42 -5.75 10.37
CA ILE A 97 -1.49 -6.44 9.09
C ILE A 97 -0.34 -7.45 8.93
N VAL A 98 0.86 -7.04 9.33
CA VAL A 98 2.09 -7.84 9.27
C VAL A 98 2.08 -8.95 10.33
N VAL A 99 1.65 -8.64 11.55
CA VAL A 99 1.59 -9.62 12.63
C VAL A 99 0.25 -10.35 12.53
N GLU A 100 0.29 -11.67 12.32
CA GLU A 100 -0.86 -12.56 12.59
C GLU A 100 -1.16 -12.56 14.10
N LYS A 101 -1.55 -11.41 14.68
CA LYS A 101 -2.07 -11.40 16.04
C LYS A 101 -3.46 -12.02 15.96
N PRO A 102 -3.70 -13.17 16.60
CA PRO A 102 -5.06 -13.67 16.71
C PRO A 102 -5.87 -12.55 17.35
N MET A 103 -6.93 -12.12 16.69
CA MET A 103 -7.93 -11.28 17.33
C MET A 103 -8.41 -12.09 18.54
N ILE A 104 -7.93 -11.72 19.73
CA ILE A 104 -8.52 -12.20 20.98
C ILE A 104 -9.92 -11.63 20.93
N LYS A 105 -10.89 -12.47 20.56
CA LYS A 105 -12.30 -12.17 20.78
C LYS A 105 -12.42 -11.90 22.27
N THR A 106 -12.59 -10.65 22.65
CA THR A 106 -13.16 -10.31 23.94
C THR A 106 -14.53 -10.96 23.95
N ALA A 107 -14.65 -12.06 24.69
CA ALA A 107 -15.94 -12.60 25.07
C ALA A 107 -16.55 -11.59 26.05
N CYS A 108 -17.63 -10.92 25.63
CA CYS A 108 -18.56 -10.28 26.54
C CYS A 108 -19.43 -11.34 27.20
#